data_AF-A0A520HBC5-F1
#
_entry.id   AF-A0A520HBC5-F1
#
_cell.length_a   1.000
_cell.length_b   1.000
_cell.length_c   1.000
_cell.angle_alpha   90.00
_cell.angle_beta   90.00
_cell.angle_gamma   90.00
#
_symmetry.space_group_name_H-M   'P 1'
#
loop_
_entity.id
_entity.type
_entity.pdbx_description
1 polymer ?
#
loop_
_entity_poly.entity_id
_entity_poly.type
_entity_poly.pdbx_seq_one_letter_code
_entity_poly.pdbx_strand_id
1 'polypeptide(L)'
;MEDLPKLSTDTVERFERDWRAVAGEAHAGRVLIALSGGGDSSALLLLFAAAARGGVFAATVDHGIRPEAAGEAVRAGALAAACGVPHVALAGVLPD
;
A
#
# COMPACT_ATOMS: atom_id res chain seq x y z
N MET A 1 7.29 16.82 -4.04
CA MET A 1 6.02 16.22 -3.60
C MET A 1 5.23 16.01 -4.86
N GLU A 2 5.22 14.77 -5.35
CA GLU A 2 4.47 14.42 -6.57
C GLU A 2 2.98 14.64 -6.30
N ASP A 3 2.26 15.23 -7.25
CA ASP A 3 0.82 15.45 -7.13
C ASP A 3 0.14 14.08 -7.24
N LEU A 4 -0.52 13.63 -6.17
CA LEU A 4 -1.16 12.33 -6.16
C LEU A 4 -2.28 12.30 -7.23
N PRO A 5 -2.46 11.17 -7.94
CA PRO A 5 -3.49 11.07 -8.94
C PRO A 5 -4.88 11.27 -8.30
N LYS A 6 -5.72 12.07 -8.96
CA LYS A 6 -7.11 12.28 -8.53
C LYS A 6 -7.94 11.05 -8.88
N LEU A 7 -8.35 10.29 -7.86
CA LEU A 7 -9.30 9.18 -8.00
C LEU A 7 -10.73 9.73 -8.06
N SER A 8 -11.57 9.14 -8.92
CA SER A 8 -12.99 9.51 -8.97
C SER A 8 -13.74 8.94 -7.78
N THR A 9 -14.77 9.65 -7.32
CA THR A 9 -15.63 9.20 -6.21
C THR A 9 -16.21 7.81 -6.46
N ASP A 10 -16.72 7.55 -7.67
CA ASP A 10 -17.28 6.24 -8.05
C ASP A 10 -16.27 5.09 -7.93
N THR A 11 -15.01 5.35 -8.30
CA THR A 11 -13.93 4.35 -8.16
C THR A 11 -13.66 4.04 -6.69
N VAL A 12 -13.60 5.07 -5.85
CA VAL A 12 -13.33 4.91 -4.41
C VAL A 12 -14.50 4.20 -3.71
N GLU A 13 -15.74 4.57 -3.99
CA GLU A 13 -16.93 3.94 -3.42
C GLU A 13 -17.09 2.48 -3.84
N ARG A 14 -16.87 2.20 -5.13
CA ARG A 14 -16.85 0.82 -5.63
C ARG A 14 -15.78 -0.01 -4.94
N PHE A 15 -14.56 0.53 -4.86
CA PHE A 15 -13.46 -0.14 -4.18
C PHE A 15 -13.82 -0.42 -2.71
N GLU A 16 -14.35 0.57 -1.99
CA GLU A 16 -14.70 0.43 -0.59
C GLU A 16 -15.68 -0.73 -0.34
N ARG A 17 -16.76 -0.75 -1.12
CA ARG A 17 -17.76 -1.81 -1.05
C ARG A 17 -17.13 -3.18 -1.33
N ASP A 18 -16.35 -3.29 -2.40
CA ASP A 18 -15.83 -4.55 -2.88
C ASP A 18 -14.77 -5.13 -1.91
N TRP A 19 -13.85 -4.31 -1.37
CA TRP A 19 -12.83 -4.81 -0.43
C TRP A 19 -13.43 -5.18 0.92
N ARG A 20 -14.44 -4.45 1.43
CA ARG A 20 -15.13 -4.80 2.68
C ARG A 20 -15.88 -6.12 2.56
N ALA A 21 -16.50 -6.38 1.41
CA ALA A 21 -17.17 -7.65 1.14
C ALA A 21 -16.18 -8.84 1.17
N VAL A 22 -14.94 -8.64 0.70
CA VAL A 22 -13.88 -9.66 0.73
C VAL A 22 -13.29 -9.83 2.14
N ALA A 23 -12.99 -8.74 2.84
CA ALA A 23 -12.37 -8.80 4.18
C ALA A 23 -13.35 -9.29 5.25
N GLY A 24 -14.64 -9.01 5.08
CA GLY A 24 -15.65 -9.15 6.11
C GLY A 24 -15.54 -8.06 7.18
N GLU A 25 -16.67 -7.72 7.80
CA GLU A 25 -16.77 -6.61 8.77
C GLU A 25 -15.79 -6.75 9.95
N ALA A 26 -15.49 -7.97 10.39
CA ALA A 26 -14.58 -8.23 11.50
C ALA A 26 -13.12 -7.85 11.22
N HIS A 27 -12.68 -7.86 9.96
CA HIS A 27 -11.28 -7.60 9.58
C HIS A 27 -11.08 -6.24 8.90
N ALA A 28 -12.16 -5.49 8.66
CA ALA A 28 -12.10 -4.19 8.01
C ALA A 28 -11.47 -3.07 8.86
N GLY A 29 -11.19 -3.34 10.14
CA GLY A 29 -10.64 -2.34 11.07
C GLY A 29 -9.15 -2.06 10.92
N ARG A 30 -8.35 -3.00 10.40
CA ARG A 30 -6.90 -2.81 10.19
C ARG A 30 -6.42 -3.61 8.97
N VAL A 31 -5.79 -2.92 8.02
CA VAL A 31 -5.28 -3.50 6.77
C VAL A 31 -3.81 -3.14 6.60
N LEU A 32 -2.99 -4.12 6.25
CA LEU A 32 -1.60 -3.93 5.83
C LEU A 32 -1.48 -4.17 4.32
N ILE A 33 -0.95 -3.19 3.59
CA ILE A 33 -0.70 -3.26 2.16
C ILE A 33 0.75 -3.60 1.92
N ALA A 34 1.01 -4.71 1.22
CA ALA A 34 2.35 -5.06 0.76
C ALA A 34 2.69 -4.25 -0.50
N LEU A 35 3.69 -3.37 -0.40
CA LEU A 35 4.22 -2.59 -1.52
C LEU A 35 5.41 -3.32 -2.13
N SER A 36 5.20 -3.90 -3.31
CA SER A 36 6.24 -4.63 -4.06
C SER A 36 7.08 -3.72 -4.97
N GLY A 37 6.68 -2.45 -5.12
CA GLY A 37 7.26 -1.53 -6.11
C GLY A 37 6.56 -1.57 -7.47
N GLY A 38 5.62 -2.50 -7.69
CA GLY A 38 4.80 -2.57 -8.90
C GLY A 38 3.60 -1.63 -8.87
N GLY A 39 3.12 -1.26 -10.07
CA GLY A 39 2.00 -0.33 -10.26
C GLY A 39 0.71 -0.73 -9.53
N ASP A 40 0.39 -2.02 -9.50
CA ASP A 40 -0.82 -2.52 -8.83
C ASP A 40 -0.79 -2.27 -7.32
N SER A 41 0.33 -2.54 -6.65
CA SER A 41 0.48 -2.30 -5.21
C SER A 41 0.39 -0.81 -4.85
N SER A 42 0.94 0.05 -5.73
CA SER A 42 0.86 1.50 -5.60
C SER A 42 -0.57 2.01 -5.81
N ALA A 43 -1.28 1.50 -6.82
CA ALA A 43 -2.69 1.84 -7.06
C ALA A 43 -3.57 1.39 -5.88
N LEU A 44 -3.31 0.21 -5.32
CA LEU A 44 -4.04 -0.31 -4.17
C LEU A 44 -3.84 0.57 -2.92
N LEU A 45 -2.63 1.05 -2.68
CA LEU A 45 -2.34 2.02 -1.62
C LEU A 45 -3.14 3.32 -1.78
N LEU A 46 -3.19 3.87 -3.00
CA LEU A 46 -3.93 5.10 -3.29
C LEU A 46 -5.44 4.92 -3.04
N LEU A 47 -5.99 3.78 -3.47
CA LEU A 47 -7.39 3.44 -3.25
C LEU A 47 -7.73 3.29 -1.76
N PHE A 48 -6.89 2.60 -0.99
CA PHE A 48 -7.08 2.47 0.46
C PHE A 48 -6.91 3.80 1.20
N ALA A 49 -5.94 4.63 0.82
CA ALA A 49 -5.76 5.95 1.41
C ALA A 49 -6.96 6.87 1.14
N ALA A 50 -7.61 6.72 -0.02
CA ALA A 50 -8.82 7.48 -0.36
C ALA A 50 -10.09 6.93 0.32
N ALA A 51 -10.21 5.61 0.46
CA ALA A 51 -11.42 4.96 0.98
C ALA A 51 -11.45 4.85 2.52
N ALA A 52 -10.31 4.56 3.17
CA ALA A 52 -10.27 4.23 4.58
C ALA A 52 -9.76 5.39 5.43
N ARG A 53 -10.57 5.85 6.38
CA ARG A 53 -10.19 6.88 7.36
C ARG A 53 -9.45 6.25 8.55
N GLY A 54 -8.23 5.76 8.28
CA GLY A 54 -7.35 5.15 9.27
C GLY A 54 -7.37 3.62 9.26
N GLY A 55 -6.52 3.00 10.06
CA GLY A 55 -6.34 1.54 10.10
C GLY A 55 -5.57 0.96 8.90
N VAL A 56 -5.12 1.79 7.96
CA VAL A 56 -4.28 1.39 6.83
C VAL A 56 -2.81 1.53 7.19
N PHE A 57 -2.04 0.50 6.87
CA PHE A 57 -0.60 0.45 7.03
C PHE A 57 0.02 -0.04 5.72
N ALA A 58 1.27 0.33 5.44
CA ALA A 58 2.02 -0.18 4.32
C ALA A 58 3.31 -0.87 4.78
N ALA A 59 3.74 -1.90 4.07
CA ALA A 59 5.03 -2.52 4.30
C ALA A 59 5.72 -2.88 2.99
N THR A 60 7.05 -2.78 2.97
CA THR A 60 7.89 -3.33 1.90
C THR A 60 8.82 -4.36 2.50
N VAL A 61 9.09 -5.45 1.78
CA VAL A 61 10.09 -6.45 2.15
C VAL A 61 11.23 -6.36 1.16
N ASP A 62 12.39 -5.89 1.62
CA ASP A 62 13.65 -6.03 0.91
C ASP A 62 14.14 -7.47 1.07
N HIS A 63 14.05 -8.24 -0.01
CA HIS A 63 14.42 -9.65 -0.04
C HIS A 63 15.91 -9.88 -0.37
N GLY A 64 16.69 -8.83 -0.65
CA GLY A 64 18.12 -8.92 -0.95
C GLY A 64 18.52 -9.60 -2.28
N ILE A 65 17.60 -10.30 -2.97
CA ILE A 65 17.87 -10.95 -4.28
C ILE A 65 18.40 -9.96 -5.35
N ARG A 66 17.90 -8.73 -5.37
CA ARG A 66 18.23 -7.73 -6.40
C ARG A 66 18.83 -6.47 -5.76
N PRO A 67 19.88 -5.87 -6.35
CA PRO A 67 20.46 -4.63 -5.84
C PRO A 67 19.50 -3.44 -5.90
N GLU A 68 18.49 -3.48 -6.77
CA GLU A 68 17.47 -2.43 -6.88
C GLU A 68 16.44 -2.44 -5.74
N ALA A 69 16.34 -3.53 -4.96
CA ALA A 69 15.30 -3.74 -3.96
C ALA A 69 15.31 -2.65 -2.86
N ALA A 70 16.49 -2.22 -2.42
CA ALA A 70 16.62 -1.12 -1.45
C ALA A 70 16.06 0.20 -2.02
N GLY A 71 16.31 0.49 -3.30
CA GLY A 71 15.78 1.66 -3.99
C GLY A 71 14.26 1.60 -4.18
N GLU A 72 13.72 0.40 -4.44
CA GLU A 72 12.27 0.14 -4.50
C GLU A 72 11.59 0.41 -3.15
N ALA A 73 12.20 -0.02 -2.04
CA ALA A 73 11.70 0.22 -0.68
C ALA A 73 11.65 1.72 -0.32
N VAL A 74 12.66 2.50 -0.72
CA VAL A 74 12.67 3.95 -0.52
C VAL A 74 11.53 4.64 -1.29
N ARG A 75 11.31 4.27 -2.55
CA ARG A 75 10.20 4.83 -3.36
C ARG A 75 8.83 4.47 -2.78
N ALA A 76 8.67 3.22 -2.32
CA ALA A 76 7.45 2.77 -1.66
C ALA A 76 7.14 3.58 -0.38
N GLY A 77 8.17 3.83 0.44
CA GLY A 77 8.03 4.67 1.64
C GLY A 77 7.64 6.11 1.33
N ALA A 78 8.21 6.70 0.27
CA ALA A 78 7.86 8.05 -0.17
C ALA A 78 6.39 8.16 -0.62
N LEU A 79 5.89 7.16 -1.37
CA LEU A 79 4.50 7.10 -1.79
C LEU A 79 3.55 6.95 -0.59
N ALA A 80 3.84 6.05 0.34
CA ALA A 80 3.05 5.87 1.55
C ALA A 80 2.99 7.14 2.40
N ALA A 81 4.12 7.83 2.56
CA ALA A 81 4.20 9.11 3.26
C ALA A 81 3.34 10.19 2.57
N ALA A 82 3.37 10.26 1.24
CA ALA A 82 2.51 11.20 0.49
C ALA A 82 1.02 10.92 0.69
N CYS A 83 0.64 9.65 0.88
CA CYS A 83 -0.73 9.23 1.18
C CYS A 83 -1.12 9.38 2.66
N GLY A 84 -0.19 9.79 3.55
CA GLY A 84 -0.43 9.83 5.00
C GLY A 84 -0.56 8.45 5.64
N VAL A 85 -0.04 7.40 5.01
CA VAL A 85 -0.11 6.01 5.47
C VAL A 85 1.20 5.63 6.16
N PRO A 86 1.18 5.12 7.40
CA PRO A 86 2.38 4.61 8.07
C PRO A 86 3.02 3.47 7.27
N HIS A 87 4.33 3.55 7.03
CA HIS A 87 5.09 2.55 6.29
C HIS A 87 6.23 1.96 7.13
N VAL A 88 6.49 0.66 6.92
CA VAL A 88 7.67 -0.03 7.45
C VAL A 88 8.41 -0.74 6.33
N ALA A 89 9.72 -0.54 6.27
CA ALA A 89 10.60 -1.37 5.45
C ALA A 89 11.16 -2.51 6.32
N LEU A 90 10.93 -3.75 5.89
CA LEU A 90 11.43 -4.97 6.51
C LEU A 90 12.55 -5.53 5.64
N ALA A 91 13.58 -6.10 6.24
CA ALA A 91 14.60 -6.87 5.54
C ALA A 91 14.42 -8.35 5.84
N GLY A 92 14.44 -9.19 4.80
CA GLY A 92 14.35 -10.64 4.92
C GLY A 92 15.32 -11.31 3.97
N VAL A 93 15.99 -12.37 4.44
CA VAL A 93 16.84 -13.22 3.59
C VAL A 93 16.03 -14.45 3.21
N LEU A 94 15.90 -14.73 1.92
CA LEU A 94 15.32 -15.99 1.47
C LEU A 94 16.40 -17.09 1.53
N PRO A 95 16.02 -18.33 1.89
CA PRO A 95 16.93 -19.46 1.79
C PRO A 95 17.38 -19.67 0.34
N ASP A 96 18.57 -20.24 0.18
CA ASP A 96 19.14 -20.62 -1.11
C ASP A 96 18.25 -21.62 -1.88
#